data_AF-A0A7C1CLV3-F1
#
_entry.id   AF-A0A7C1CLV3-F1
#
_cell.length_a   1.000
_cell.length_b   1.000
_cell.length_c   1.000
_cell.angle_alpha   90.00
_cell.angle_beta   90.00
_cell.angle_gamma   90.00
#
_symmetry.space_group_name_H-M   'P 1'
#
loop_
_entity.id
_entity.type
_entity.pdbx_description
1 polymer ?
#
loop_
_entity_poly.entity_id
_entity_poly.type
_entity_poly.pdbx_seq_one_letter_code
_entity_poly.pdbx_strand_id
1 'polypeptide(L)' 'MRDDFNAASDYDFLVSFEEGVQLDIDGLLDMKAELEQQLGRPVDLVEKEALRNPWRKHEILANREIIYAA' A
#
# COMPACT_ATOMS: atom_id res chain seq x y z
N MET A 1 -10.49 7.56 -5.44
CA MET A 1 -11.03 6.17 -5.36
C MET A 1 -11.78 5.81 -6.64
N ARG A 2 -11.74 4.53 -7.06
CA ARG A 2 -12.42 4.05 -8.28
C ARG A 2 -13.94 4.01 -8.13
N ASP A 3 -14.66 4.06 -9.26
CA ASP A 3 -16.12 4.13 -9.31
C ASP A 3 -16.82 2.86 -8.78
N ASP A 4 -16.11 1.72 -8.72
CA ASP A 4 -16.59 0.43 -8.22
C ASP A 4 -16.28 0.18 -6.73
N PHE A 5 -15.64 1.14 -6.06
CA PHE A 5 -15.33 1.04 -4.64
C PHE A 5 -16.61 1.00 -3.80
N ASN A 6 -16.73 0.00 -2.93
CA ASN A 6 -17.91 -0.22 -2.10
C ASN A 6 -17.50 -0.56 -0.66
N ALA A 7 -18.48 -0.81 0.22
CA ALA A 7 -18.24 -1.06 1.64
C ALA A 7 -17.48 -2.37 1.94
N ALA A 8 -17.45 -3.32 1.01
CA ALA A 8 -16.73 -4.58 1.15
C ALA A 8 -15.29 -4.55 0.58
N SER A 9 -14.92 -3.47 -0.12
CA SER A 9 -13.55 -3.30 -0.65
C SER A 9 -12.49 -3.20 0.45
N ASP A 10 -11.27 -3.57 0.13
CA ASP A 10 -10.06 -3.28 0.90
C ASP A 10 -9.51 -1.87 0.60
N TYR A 11 -8.60 -1.39 1.43
CA TYR A 11 -7.77 -0.22 1.12
C TYR A 11 -6.39 -0.67 0.66
N ASP A 12 -6.01 -0.33 -0.58
CA ASP A 12 -4.67 -0.56 -1.10
C ASP A 12 -3.74 0.62 -0.80
N PHE A 13 -2.62 0.37 -0.14
CA PHE A 13 -1.56 1.34 0.11
C PHE A 13 -0.28 0.93 -0.60
N LEU A 14 0.24 1.86 -1.42
CA LEU A 14 1.57 1.77 -1.98
C LEU A 14 2.50 2.70 -1.20
N VAL A 15 3.50 2.14 -0.52
CA VAL A 15 4.45 2.88 0.31
C VAL A 15 5.86 2.85 -0.26
N SER A 16 6.64 3.87 0.09
CA SER A 16 8.07 3.95 -0.16
C SER A 16 8.73 4.54 1.08
N PHE A 17 9.93 4.07 1.39
CA PHE A 17 10.72 4.54 2.53
C PHE A 17 11.98 5.25 2.05
N GLU A 18 12.56 6.09 2.91
CA GLU A 18 13.83 6.74 2.64
C GLU A 18 14.96 5.70 2.52
N GLU A 19 16.00 6.04 1.76
CA GLU A 19 17.18 5.19 1.62
C GLU A 19 17.83 4.94 2.99
N GLY A 20 18.13 3.67 3.28
CA GLY A 20 18.73 3.25 4.55
C GLY A 20 17.73 2.82 5.62
N VAL A 21 16.43 3.09 5.43
CA VAL A 21 15.38 2.46 6.24
C VAL A 21 15.27 0.99 5.83
N GLN A 22 15.59 0.09 6.76
CA GLN A 22 15.33 -1.33 6.60
C GLN A 22 14.04 -1.66 7.34
N LEU A 23 12.94 -1.77 6.60
CA LEU A 23 11.73 -2.35 7.13
C LEU A 23 11.77 -3.85 6.86
N ASP A 24 11.76 -4.64 7.93
CA ASP A 24 11.61 -6.09 7.79
C ASP A 24 10.13 -6.45 7.59
N ILE A 25 9.89 -7.75 7.38
CA ILE A 25 8.53 -8.24 7.14
C ILE A 25 7.64 -7.98 8.36
N ASP A 26 8.18 -8.09 9.57
CA ASP A 26 7.42 -7.89 10.81
C ASP A 26 6.96 -6.43 10.92
N GLY A 27 7.85 -5.46 10.67
CA GLY A 27 7.49 -4.04 10.65
C GLY A 27 6.43 -3.68 9.59
N LEU A 28 6.46 -4.34 8.43
CA LEU A 28 5.44 -4.16 7.40
C LEU A 28 4.09 -4.75 7.84
N LEU A 29 4.10 -5.91 8.50
CA LEU A 29 2.89 -6.55 9.02
C LEU A 29 2.27 -5.76 10.18
N ASP A 30 3.08 -5.20 11.06
CA ASP A 30 2.64 -4.33 12.15
C ASP A 30 1.97 -3.06 11.59
N MET A 31 2.62 -2.40 10.62
CA MET A 31 2.05 -1.23 9.94
C MET A 31 0.70 -1.56 9.28
N LYS A 32 0.61 -2.70 8.60
CA LYS A 32 -0.66 -3.17 8.03
C LYS A 32 -1.72 -3.33 9.12
N ALA A 33 -1.41 -4.03 10.21
CA ALA A 33 -2.36 -4.28 11.29
C ALA A 33 -2.86 -2.98 11.94
N GLU A 34 -1.97 -2.01 12.15
CA GLU A 34 -2.33 -0.68 12.66
C GLU A 34 -3.28 0.07 11.71
N LEU A 35 -3.01 0.04 10.40
CA LEU A 35 -3.88 0.63 9.39
C LEU A 35 -5.26 -0.04 9.36
N GLU A 36 -5.31 -1.37 9.41
CA GLU A 36 -6.58 -2.13 9.47
C GLU A 36 -7.39 -1.76 10.71
N GLN A 37 -6.73 -1.65 11.88
CA GLN A 37 -7.37 -1.25 13.12
C GLN A 37 -7.94 0.17 13.05
N GLN A 38 -7.20 1.12 12.49
CA GLN A 38 -7.63 2.52 12.39
C GLN A 38 -8.75 2.71 11.35
N LEU A 39 -8.69 2.00 10.23
CA LEU A 39 -9.65 2.12 9.14
C LEU A 39 -10.88 1.22 9.30
N GLY A 40 -10.81 0.24 10.21
CA GLY A 40 -11.87 -0.74 10.46
C GLY A 40 -12.17 -1.66 9.28
N ARG A 41 -11.23 -1.78 8.33
CA ARG A 41 -11.38 -2.50 7.06
C ARG A 41 -10.04 -3.17 6.67
N PRO A 42 -10.08 -4.24 5.87
CA PRO A 42 -8.86 -4.88 5.39
C PRO A 42 -7.97 -3.93 4.60
N VAL A 43 -6.65 -4.13 4.70
CA VAL A 43 -5.64 -3.33 4.03
C VAL A 43 -4.69 -4.23 3.24
N ASP A 44 -4.47 -3.91 1.97
CA ASP A 44 -3.32 -4.40 1.21
C ASP A 44 -2.20 -3.36 1.27
N LEU A 45 -1.03 -3.74 1.77
CA LEU A 45 0.11 -2.85 1.93
C LEU A 45 1.27 -3.39 1.11
N VAL A 46 1.72 -2.59 0.14
CA VAL A 46 2.76 -2.98 -0.79
C VAL A 46 3.86 -1.94 -0.81
N GLU A 47 5.10 -2.38 -0.63
CA GLU A 47 6.28 -1.56 -0.86
C GLU A 47 6.54 -1.43 -2.37
N LYS A 48 6.65 -0.20 -2.86
CA LYS A 48 6.87 0.10 -4.27
C LYS A 48 8.17 -0.48 -4.79
N GLU A 49 9.22 -0.49 -3.97
CA GLU A 49 10.55 -0.98 -4.28
C GLU A 49 10.58 -2.53 -4.37
N ALA A 50 9.66 -3.21 -3.69
CA ALA A 50 9.50 -4.66 -3.74
C ALA A 50 8.77 -5.16 -5.01
N LEU A 51 8.17 -4.27 -5.82
CA LEU A 51 7.45 -4.64 -7.04
C LEU A 51 8.40 -5.12 -8.15
N ARG A 52 8.54 -6.44 -8.28
CA ARG A 52 9.37 -7.08 -9.33
C ARG A 52 8.65 -7.34 -10.65
N ASN A 53 7.33 -7.56 -10.63
CA ASN A 53 6.58 -7.82 -11.85
C ASN A 53 6.33 -6.50 -12.62
N PRO A 54 6.86 -6.35 -13.85
CA PRO A 54 6.77 -5.10 -14.59
C PRO A 54 5.33 -4.71 -14.98
N TRP A 55 4.47 -5.69 -15.25
CA TRP A 55 3.07 -5.46 -15.62
C TRP A 55 2.26 -4.98 -14.42
N ARG A 56 2.39 -5.68 -13.28
CA ARG A 56 1.71 -5.29 -12.03
C ARG A 56 2.19 -3.92 -11.56
N LYS A 57 3.51 -3.66 -11.66
CA LYS A 57 4.10 -2.36 -11.34
C LYS A 57 3.52 -1.26 -12.23
N HIS A 58 3.41 -1.48 -13.53
CA HIS A 58 2.85 -0.49 -14.45
C HIS A 58 1.38 -0.16 -14.10
N GLU A 59 0.54 -1.19 -13.92
CA GLU A 59 -0.87 -1.05 -13.55
C GLU A 59 -1.06 -0.26 -12.25
N ILE A 60 -0.36 -0.66 -11.17
CA ILE A 60 -0.44 0.03 -9.87
C ILE A 60 0.01 1.48 -10.01
N LEU A 61 1.15 1.73 -10.67
CA LEU A 61 1.69 3.08 -10.80
C LEU A 61 0.80 3.98 -11.68
N ALA A 62 0.09 3.42 -12.66
CA ALA A 62 -0.83 4.16 -13.53
C ALA A 62 -2.14 4.55 -12.82
N ASN A 63 -2.59 3.74 -11.85
CA ASN A 63 -3.87 3.93 -11.17
C ASN A 63 -3.77 4.51 -9.75
N ARG A 64 -2.56 4.72 -9.23
CA ARG A 64 -2.35 5.23 -7.87
C ARG A 64 -2.75 6.70 -7.74
N GLU A 65 -3.21 7.05 -6.54
CA GLU A 65 -3.42 8.43 -6.11
C GLU A 65 -2.39 8.76 -5.01
N ILE A 66 -1.71 9.91 -5.12
CA ILE A 66 -0.72 10.33 -4.12
C ILE A 66 -1.46 10.99 -2.95
N ILE A 67 -1.43 10.36 -1.78
CA ILE A 67 -2.06 10.87 -0.56
C ILE A 67 -1.06 11.54 0.39
N TYR A 68 0.23 11.28 0.22
CA TYR A 68 1.33 11.86 1.00
C TYR A 68 2.60 11.90 0.16
N ALA A 69 3.32 13.03 0.22
CA ALA A 69 4.66 13.20 -0.34
C ALA A 69 5.39 14.25 0.52
N ALA A 70 6.48 13.86 1.15
CA ALA A 70 7.38 14.73 1.91
C ALA A 70 8.81 14.60 1.38
#